data_AF-A0A087U3G4-F1
#
_entry.id   AF-A0A087U3G4-F1
#
_cell.length_a   1.000
_cell.length_b   1.000
_cell.length_c   1.000
_cell.angle_alpha   90.00
_cell.angle_beta   90.00
_cell.angle_gamma   90.00
#
_symmetry.space_group_name_H-M   'P 1'
#
loop_
_entity.id
_entity.type
_entity.pdbx_description
1 polymer ?
#
loop_
_entity_poly.entity_id
_entity_poly.type
_entity_poly.pdbx_seq_one_letter_code
_entity_poly.pdbx_strand_id
1 'polypeptide(L)'
;MTKSSSGPTQVSVNLSQNGSQKNKVCCSSKKITSYSCKVRCMTTICILLLAAAAALIYFLFNAKTATRETFISLPKKVDWFPQCPSHLLNPEERFDCYPDDTCVDQAACEARGCCFVGHLTPRYDEDRKNGSMSNEIPSCVYPKNYGYVAVGKAEAVFNGFEVPLRRIAAPSRYGDDMQFVNMKIETQT
;
A
#
# COMPACT_ATOMS: atom_id res chain seq x y z
N MET A 1 -28.21 63.90 4.24
CA MET A 1 -27.16 64.27 3.25
C MET A 1 -27.35 63.33 2.06
N THR A 2 -28.27 63.68 1.15
CA THR A 2 -28.02 64.19 -0.23
C THR A 2 -27.51 63.10 -1.19
N LYS A 3 -28.42 62.44 -1.93
CA LYS A 3 -28.77 62.62 -3.37
C LYS A 3 -27.66 62.07 -4.32
N SER A 4 -27.84 60.95 -5.04
CA SER A 4 -28.72 60.67 -6.21
C SER A 4 -28.03 60.91 -7.57
N SER A 5 -28.10 59.87 -8.42
CA SER A 5 -28.38 59.93 -9.87
C SER A 5 -27.24 60.03 -10.91
N SER A 6 -27.36 59.09 -11.87
CA SER A 6 -27.26 59.22 -13.34
C SER A 6 -25.93 59.48 -14.06
N GLY A 7 -25.59 58.52 -14.92
CA GLY A 7 -25.73 58.71 -16.37
C GLY A 7 -24.46 59.09 -17.18
N PRO A 8 -24.45 58.80 -18.49
CA PRO A 8 -23.26 58.48 -19.28
C PRO A 8 -22.80 59.65 -20.18
N THR A 9 -21.75 59.45 -20.99
CA THR A 9 -21.65 59.80 -22.44
C THR A 9 -20.20 60.09 -22.89
N GLN A 10 -19.87 59.57 -24.08
CA GLN A 10 -18.64 59.73 -24.86
C GLN A 10 -18.42 61.16 -25.37
N VAL A 11 -17.15 61.58 -25.55
CA VAL A 11 -16.66 62.46 -26.64
C VAL A 11 -15.14 62.22 -26.74
N SER A 12 -14.57 61.58 -27.78
CA SER A 12 -14.20 62.04 -29.14
C SER A 12 -13.01 63.02 -29.24
N VAL A 13 -12.11 62.69 -30.17
CA VAL A 13 -11.26 63.57 -31.03
C VAL A 13 -9.87 64.02 -30.53
N ASN A 14 -8.88 63.27 -31.02
CA ASN A 14 -7.75 63.66 -31.89
C ASN A 14 -6.81 64.86 -31.63
N LEU A 15 -5.54 64.49 -31.85
CA LEU A 15 -4.47 65.11 -32.64
C LEU A 15 -3.68 66.32 -32.15
N SER A 16 -2.37 66.08 -32.31
CA SER A 16 -1.33 66.95 -32.87
C SER A 16 -0.48 67.68 -31.85
N GLN A 17 0.76 67.21 -31.68
CA GLN A 17 1.96 67.65 -32.41
C GLN A 17 2.35 69.08 -32.00
N ASN A 18 3.54 69.29 -31.44
CA ASN A 18 4.77 69.54 -32.19
C ASN A 18 5.85 70.24 -31.32
N GLY A 19 7.13 70.13 -31.73
CA GLY A 19 8.23 71.04 -31.35
C GLY A 19 9.17 70.51 -30.25
N SER A 20 10.38 69.94 -30.47
CA SER A 20 11.57 70.29 -31.27
C SER A 20 12.75 70.81 -30.41
N GLN A 21 13.78 69.94 -30.26
CA GLN A 21 15.24 70.19 -30.32
C GLN A 21 15.91 71.16 -29.29
N LYS A 22 17.13 70.95 -28.73
CA LYS A 22 18.39 70.38 -29.26
C LYS A 22 19.52 70.39 -28.19
N ASN A 23 20.53 69.50 -28.32
CA ASN A 23 22.02 69.61 -28.09
C ASN A 23 22.63 68.39 -27.34
N LYS A 24 23.31 67.42 -28.03
CA LYS A 24 24.76 67.26 -28.36
C LYS A 24 25.66 66.93 -27.12
N VAL A 25 26.53 65.90 -27.00
CA VAL A 25 27.34 65.06 -27.92
C VAL A 25 28.00 63.83 -27.19
N CYS A 26 28.24 62.75 -27.97
CA CYS A 26 29.18 61.60 -27.91
C CYS A 26 29.21 60.47 -26.85
N CYS A 27 28.79 59.29 -27.34
CA CYS A 27 29.20 57.88 -27.20
C CYS A 27 30.09 57.36 -26.05
N SER A 28 29.61 56.26 -25.44
CA SER A 28 30.47 55.14 -25.04
C SER A 28 29.86 53.81 -25.52
N SER A 29 30.72 52.98 -26.11
CA SER A 29 30.42 51.78 -26.87
C SER A 29 29.93 50.62 -25.99
N LYS A 30 28.77 50.03 -26.31
CA LYS A 30 28.54 48.58 -26.17
C LYS A 30 27.77 48.08 -27.38
N LYS A 31 28.46 47.28 -28.19
CA LYS A 31 27.89 46.50 -29.30
C LYS A 31 26.73 45.66 -28.77
N ILE A 32 25.49 46.02 -29.12
CA ILE A 32 24.37 45.09 -29.00
C ILE A 32 24.59 44.08 -30.12
N THR A 33 25.12 42.94 -29.73
CA THR A 33 25.44 41.81 -30.59
C THR A 33 24.25 41.53 -31.50
N SER A 34 24.48 41.71 -32.80
CA SER A 34 23.63 41.17 -33.86
C SER A 34 23.70 39.65 -33.75
N TYR A 35 22.90 39.09 -32.85
CA TYR A 35 22.72 37.66 -32.79
C TYR A 35 21.93 37.26 -34.03
N SER A 36 22.57 36.46 -34.89
CA SER A 36 21.98 35.91 -36.11
C SER A 36 20.59 35.34 -35.81
N CYS A 37 19.66 35.46 -36.76
CA CYS A 37 18.31 34.90 -36.67
C CYS A 37 18.31 33.44 -36.17
N LYS A 38 19.37 32.68 -36.49
CA LYS A 38 19.62 31.34 -35.97
C LYS A 38 19.75 31.28 -34.44
N VAL A 39 20.44 32.21 -33.80
CA VAL A 39 20.63 32.24 -32.34
C VAL A 39 19.33 32.67 -31.64
N ARG A 40 18.56 33.59 -32.23
CA ARG A 40 17.21 33.94 -31.74
C ARG A 40 16.22 32.77 -31.90
N CYS A 41 16.32 32.02 -32.99
CA CYS A 41 15.53 30.83 -33.21
C CYS A 41 15.90 29.70 -32.23
N MET A 42 17.20 29.46 -32.01
CA MET A 42 17.65 28.46 -31.04
C MET A 42 17.25 28.82 -29.60
N THR A 43 17.37 30.08 -29.21
CA THR A 43 16.96 30.52 -27.86
C THR A 43 15.45 30.43 -27.66
N THR A 44 14.64 30.80 -28.66
CA THR A 44 13.17 30.64 -28.58
C THR A 44 12.75 29.16 -28.53
N ILE A 45 13.37 28.29 -29.33
CA ILE A 45 13.13 26.84 -29.28
C ILE A 45 13.53 26.27 -27.92
N CYS A 46 14.69 26.63 -27.38
CA CYS A 46 15.11 26.18 -26.05
C CYS A 46 14.14 26.60 -24.95
N ILE A 47 13.62 27.83 -24.99
CA ILE A 47 12.62 28.30 -24.01
C ILE A 47 11.32 27.50 -24.13
N LEU A 48 10.85 27.23 -25.35
CA LEU A 48 9.65 26.42 -25.58
C LEU A 48 9.82 24.98 -25.09
N LEU A 49 10.99 24.37 -25.31
CA LEU A 49 11.31 23.02 -24.83
C LEU A 49 11.36 22.97 -23.29
N LEU A 50 11.94 23.98 -22.64
CA LEU A 50 11.98 24.07 -21.18
C LEU A 50 10.58 24.27 -20.58
N ALA A 51 9.73 25.09 -21.22
CA ALA A 51 8.35 25.29 -20.80
C ALA A 51 7.52 24.01 -20.93
N ALA A 52 7.68 23.28 -22.04
CA ALA A 52 7.02 21.99 -22.25
C ALA A 52 7.48 20.94 -21.23
N ALA A 53 8.79 20.86 -20.95
CA ALA A 53 9.33 19.97 -19.93
C ALA A 53 8.80 20.30 -18.52
N ALA A 54 8.73 21.59 -18.16
CA ALA A 54 8.16 22.03 -16.88
C ALA A 54 6.66 21.69 -16.77
N ALA A 55 5.89 21.85 -17.84
CA ALA A 55 4.48 21.47 -17.89
C ALA A 55 4.29 19.95 -17.74
N LEU A 56 5.12 19.14 -18.41
CA LEU A 56 5.12 17.68 -18.26
C LEU A 56 5.48 17.25 -16.83
N ILE A 57 6.52 17.86 -16.25
CA ILE A 57 6.92 17.60 -14.86
C ILE A 57 5.79 17.98 -13.90
N TYR A 58 5.16 19.14 -14.06
CA TYR A 58 4.00 19.55 -13.27
C TYR A 58 2.84 18.55 -13.41
N PHE A 59 2.54 18.09 -14.62
CA PHE A 59 1.51 17.08 -14.86
C PHE A 59 1.86 15.73 -14.24
N LEU A 60 3.13 15.33 -14.25
CA LEU A 60 3.63 14.12 -13.57
C LEU A 60 3.53 14.25 -12.04
N PHE A 61 3.84 15.41 -11.46
CA PHE A 61 3.65 15.65 -10.02
C PHE A 61 2.17 15.69 -9.63
N ASN A 62 1.29 16.26 -10.46
CA ASN A 62 -0.15 16.24 -10.21
C ASN A 62 -0.78 14.84 -10.44
N ALA A 63 -0.29 14.08 -11.42
CA ALA A 63 -0.69 12.68 -11.61
C ALA A 63 -0.18 11.79 -10.47
N LYS A 64 0.99 12.10 -9.90
CA LYS A 64 1.59 11.37 -8.77
C LYS A 64 1.03 11.80 -7.40
N THR A 65 0.26 12.89 -7.31
CA THR A 65 -0.42 13.32 -6.07
C THR A 65 -1.82 12.72 -5.90
N ALA A 66 -2.32 11.94 -6.87
CA ALA A 66 -3.55 11.15 -6.73
C ALA A 66 -3.36 9.80 -5.97
N THR A 67 -2.16 9.50 -5.47
CA THR A 67 -1.88 8.31 -4.64
C THR A 67 -1.12 8.66 -3.36
N ARG A 68 -1.27 9.88 -2.85
CA ARG A 68 -0.89 10.20 -1.48
C ARG A 68 -2.14 9.99 -0.60
N GLU A 69 -2.01 9.11 0.37
CA GLU A 69 -3.01 8.66 1.36
C GLU A 69 -3.74 7.34 1.07
N THR A 70 -3.02 6.21 1.12
CA THR A 70 -3.55 4.99 1.78
C THR A 70 -2.45 4.04 2.26
N PHE A 71 -1.34 4.58 2.74
CA PHE A 71 -0.38 3.81 3.54
C PHE A 71 -0.44 4.38 4.97
N ILE A 72 -0.70 3.52 5.96
CA ILE A 72 -1.09 3.80 7.36
C ILE A 72 -2.61 4.00 7.55
N SER A 73 -3.41 3.04 7.10
CA SER A 73 -4.41 2.49 8.01
C SER A 73 -3.88 1.12 8.43
N LEU A 74 -3.55 0.96 9.71
CA LEU A 74 -3.43 -0.36 10.35
C LEU A 74 -4.54 -1.23 9.75
N PRO A 75 -4.27 -2.44 9.20
CA PRO A 75 -5.31 -3.25 8.60
C PRO A 75 -6.44 -3.32 9.62
N LYS A 76 -7.62 -2.80 9.23
CA LYS A 76 -8.83 -2.80 10.05
C LYS A 76 -8.88 -4.19 10.67
N LYS A 77 -8.70 -4.27 12.00
CA LYS A 77 -8.61 -5.54 12.72
C LYS A 77 -9.82 -6.35 12.26
N VAL A 78 -9.56 -7.36 11.44
CA VAL A 78 -10.63 -8.25 10.99
C VAL A 78 -11.16 -8.83 12.29
N ASP A 79 -12.48 -8.77 12.50
CA ASP A 79 -13.14 -9.39 13.64
C ASP A 79 -13.07 -10.91 13.49
N TRP A 80 -11.85 -11.43 13.55
CA TRP A 80 -11.52 -12.83 13.50
C TRP A 80 -11.19 -13.28 14.92
N PHE A 81 -11.74 -14.43 15.29
CA PHE A 81 -11.52 -15.07 16.58
C PHE A 81 -11.14 -16.53 16.34
N PRO A 82 -10.20 -17.09 17.12
CA PRO A 82 -9.81 -18.49 16.97
C PRO A 82 -10.97 -19.42 17.31
N GLN A 83 -11.28 -20.36 16.42
CA GLN A 83 -12.24 -21.43 16.69
C GLN A 83 -11.54 -22.56 17.42
N CYS A 84 -11.80 -22.66 18.72
CA CYS A 84 -11.22 -23.66 19.62
C CYS A 84 -12.27 -24.71 20.03
N PRO A 85 -12.59 -25.70 19.16
CA PRO A 85 -13.57 -26.73 19.48
C PRO A 85 -13.05 -27.67 20.58
N SER A 86 -13.98 -28.30 21.29
CA SER A 86 -13.67 -29.30 22.33
C SER A 86 -12.93 -30.53 21.79
N HIS A 87 -12.91 -30.81 20.49
CA HIS A 87 -12.12 -31.94 19.95
C HIS A 87 -10.60 -31.75 20.14
N LEU A 88 -10.14 -30.50 20.32
CA LEU A 88 -8.75 -30.21 20.70
C LEU A 88 -8.37 -30.76 22.09
N LEU A 89 -9.33 -31.35 22.82
CA LEU A 89 -9.08 -32.13 24.02
C LEU A 89 -8.32 -33.43 23.74
N ASN A 90 -8.42 -34.00 22.54
CA ASN A 90 -7.62 -35.18 22.16
C ASN A 90 -6.16 -34.75 21.89
N PRO A 91 -5.17 -35.19 22.69
CA PRO A 91 -3.78 -34.78 22.50
C PRO A 91 -3.17 -35.18 21.17
N GLU A 92 -3.59 -36.32 20.61
CA GLU A 92 -3.01 -36.92 19.40
C GLU A 92 -3.34 -36.17 18.11
N GLU A 93 -4.33 -35.27 18.15
CA GLU A 93 -4.78 -34.48 16.99
C GLU A 93 -4.29 -33.03 17.04
N ARG A 94 -3.46 -32.69 18.04
CA ARG A 94 -2.96 -31.34 18.23
C ARG A 94 -1.78 -31.09 17.30
N PHE A 95 -1.87 -29.96 16.60
CA PHE A 95 -0.74 -29.40 15.86
C PHE A 95 -0.25 -28.14 16.55
N ASP A 96 1.04 -28.10 16.84
CA ASP A 96 1.68 -27.01 17.56
C ASP A 96 1.59 -25.68 16.78
N CYS A 97 1.01 -24.67 17.42
CA CYS A 97 0.83 -23.32 16.89
C CYS A 97 1.97 -22.37 17.31
N TYR A 98 2.86 -22.84 18.18
CA TYR A 98 3.98 -22.09 18.74
C TYR A 98 5.25 -22.97 18.79
N PRO A 99 5.80 -23.36 17.62
CA PRO A 99 6.96 -24.24 17.56
C PRO A 99 8.28 -23.57 18.00
N ASP A 100 8.29 -22.25 18.19
CA ASP A 100 9.51 -21.51 18.55
C ASP A 100 9.91 -21.68 20.02
N ASP A 101 8.96 -22.07 20.88
CA ASP A 101 9.16 -22.22 22.32
C ASP A 101 8.25 -23.34 22.85
N THR A 102 8.83 -24.25 23.61
CA THR A 102 8.11 -25.40 24.21
C THR A 102 7.38 -25.02 25.50
N CYS A 103 7.71 -23.87 26.09
CA CYS A 103 7.20 -23.40 27.38
C CYS A 103 6.28 -22.18 27.21
N VAL A 104 5.20 -22.36 26.44
CA VAL A 104 4.25 -21.28 26.12
C VAL A 104 3.18 -21.14 27.20
N ASP A 105 2.99 -19.91 27.67
CA ASP A 105 1.85 -19.55 28.52
C ASP A 105 0.59 -19.23 27.70
N GLN A 106 -0.54 -19.12 28.39
CA GLN A 106 -1.82 -18.85 27.76
C GLN A 106 -1.83 -17.52 26.99
N ALA A 107 -1.25 -16.48 27.58
CA ALA A 107 -1.27 -15.13 27.00
C ALA A 107 -0.47 -15.07 25.69
N ALA A 108 0.72 -15.66 25.64
CA ALA A 108 1.55 -15.74 24.44
C ALA A 108 0.86 -16.57 23.34
N CYS A 109 0.20 -17.68 23.72
CA CYS A 109 -0.55 -18.50 22.77
C CYS A 109 -1.72 -17.73 22.13
N GLU A 110 -2.54 -17.07 22.96
CA GLU A 110 -3.72 -16.33 22.51
C GLU A 110 -3.33 -15.07 21.72
N ALA A 111 -2.22 -14.42 22.05
CA ALA A 111 -1.69 -13.29 21.29
C ALA A 111 -1.32 -13.66 19.84
N ARG A 112 -0.95 -14.92 19.58
CA ARG A 112 -0.75 -15.46 18.22
C ARG A 112 -2.04 -15.90 17.53
N GLY A 113 -3.20 -15.73 18.17
CA GLY A 113 -4.49 -16.17 17.67
C GLY A 113 -4.60 -17.70 17.61
N CYS A 114 -4.01 -18.40 18.59
CA CYS A 114 -4.08 -19.85 18.73
C CYS A 114 -5.01 -20.26 19.88
N CYS A 115 -5.21 -21.56 20.08
CA CYS A 115 -6.00 -22.14 21.16
C CYS A 115 -5.09 -22.67 22.27
N PHE A 116 -5.27 -22.19 23.51
CA PHE A 116 -4.58 -22.74 24.66
C PHE A 116 -5.36 -23.92 25.28
N VAL A 117 -4.70 -25.06 25.48
CA VAL A 117 -5.32 -26.30 25.98
C VAL A 117 -4.71 -26.83 27.28
N GLY A 118 -3.70 -26.15 27.83
CA GLY A 118 -2.91 -26.63 28.99
C GLY A 118 -3.70 -26.90 30.27
N HIS A 119 -4.87 -26.28 30.45
CA HIS A 119 -5.74 -26.52 31.62
C HIS A 119 -6.91 -27.48 31.35
N LEU A 120 -7.03 -28.02 30.14
CA LEU A 120 -8.25 -28.69 29.69
C LEU A 120 -8.16 -30.23 29.68
N THR A 121 -7.00 -30.83 29.96
CA THR A 121 -6.83 -32.29 29.93
C THR A 121 -6.44 -32.90 31.28
N PRO A 122 -7.19 -33.91 31.78
CA PRO A 122 -6.87 -34.60 33.04
C PRO A 122 -5.47 -35.25 33.06
N ARG A 123 -4.94 -35.68 31.90
CA ARG A 123 -3.58 -36.24 31.78
C ARG A 123 -2.48 -35.22 32.05
N TYR A 124 -2.71 -33.93 31.78
CA TYR A 124 -1.69 -32.90 32.00
C TYR A 124 -1.34 -32.78 33.50
N ASP A 125 -2.34 -32.90 34.37
CA ASP A 125 -2.15 -32.86 35.82
C ASP A 125 -1.46 -34.13 36.38
N GLU A 126 -1.64 -35.27 35.72
CA GLU A 126 -0.99 -36.56 36.06
C GLU A 126 0.47 -36.59 35.58
N ASP A 127 0.74 -36.24 34.33
CA ASP A 127 2.09 -36.27 33.75
C ASP A 127 3.02 -35.25 34.43
N ARG A 128 2.48 -34.08 34.80
CA ARG A 128 3.18 -33.06 35.61
C ARG A 128 3.58 -33.60 36.99
N LYS A 129 2.75 -34.43 37.63
CA LYS A 129 3.06 -35.05 38.94
C LYS A 129 4.12 -36.15 38.82
N ASN A 130 4.20 -36.80 37.67
CA ASN A 130 5.03 -37.98 37.46
C ASN A 130 6.43 -37.64 36.91
N GLY A 131 6.75 -36.36 36.71
CA GLY A 131 8.07 -35.90 36.27
C GLY A 131 8.43 -36.27 34.83
N SER A 132 7.52 -36.92 34.10
CA SER A 132 7.63 -37.18 32.67
C SER A 132 7.20 -35.92 31.94
N MET A 133 8.19 -35.08 31.67
CA MET A 133 8.04 -33.76 31.07
C MET A 133 7.16 -33.83 29.81
N SER A 134 5.94 -33.30 29.93
CA SER A 134 4.85 -33.27 28.94
C SER A 134 5.15 -32.40 27.70
N ASN A 135 6.43 -32.14 27.39
CA ASN A 135 6.86 -31.18 26.37
C ASN A 135 6.59 -31.67 24.94
N GLU A 136 6.21 -32.93 24.76
CA GLU A 136 5.89 -33.51 23.46
C GLU A 136 4.45 -33.20 23.01
N ILE A 137 3.57 -32.83 23.95
CA ILE A 137 2.16 -32.54 23.66
C ILE A 137 1.96 -31.01 23.66
N PRO A 138 1.63 -30.40 22.51
CA PRO A 138 1.46 -28.96 22.43
C PRO A 138 0.34 -28.45 23.32
N SER A 139 0.65 -27.46 24.17
CA SER A 139 -0.33 -26.70 24.95
C SER A 139 -0.93 -25.53 24.17
N CYS A 140 -0.27 -25.10 23.08
CA CYS A 140 -0.73 -24.07 22.16
C CYS A 140 -0.99 -24.66 20.78
N VAL A 141 -2.25 -24.64 20.33
CA VAL A 141 -2.71 -25.45 19.19
C VAL A 141 -3.37 -24.60 18.11
N TYR A 142 -3.22 -24.99 16.85
CA TYR A 142 -3.87 -24.30 15.74
C TYR A 142 -5.40 -24.31 15.90
N PRO A 143 -6.08 -23.19 15.64
CA PRO A 143 -7.54 -23.13 15.64
C PRO A 143 -8.09 -23.73 14.33
N LYS A 144 -9.36 -24.16 14.35
CA LYS A 144 -10.00 -24.80 13.20
C LYS A 144 -10.11 -23.88 11.97
N ASN A 145 -10.23 -22.58 12.18
CA ASN A 145 -10.37 -21.57 11.13
C ASN A 145 -9.03 -20.97 10.69
N TYR A 146 -8.00 -21.81 10.57
CA TYR A 146 -6.69 -21.48 10.02
C TYR A 146 -6.35 -22.37 8.80
N GLY A 147 -5.55 -21.85 7.87
CA GLY A 147 -5.14 -22.56 6.65
C GLY A 147 -5.83 -22.03 5.39
N TYR A 148 -6.15 -22.93 4.47
CA TYR A 148 -6.69 -22.59 3.15
C TYR A 148 -8.00 -23.35 2.87
N VAL A 149 -8.85 -22.75 2.03
CA VAL A 149 -10.05 -23.38 1.51
C VAL A 149 -9.97 -23.46 -0.01
N ALA A 150 -10.45 -24.55 -0.60
CA ALA A 150 -10.60 -24.66 -2.04
C ALA A 150 -11.61 -23.62 -2.54
N VAL A 151 -11.29 -22.97 -3.65
CA VAL A 151 -12.16 -22.02 -4.33
C VAL A 151 -12.42 -22.50 -5.75
N GLY A 152 -13.66 -22.40 -6.23
CA GLY A 152 -14.01 -22.86 -7.57
C GLY A 152 -14.01 -24.38 -7.74
N LYS A 153 -13.75 -24.85 -8.96
CA LYS A 153 -13.75 -26.28 -9.33
C LYS A 153 -12.31 -26.76 -9.51
N ALA A 154 -12.08 -28.06 -9.27
CA ALA A 154 -10.84 -28.70 -9.68
C ALA A 154 -10.79 -28.79 -11.22
N GLU A 155 -9.66 -28.40 -11.79
CA GLU A 155 -9.42 -28.44 -13.23
C GLU A 155 -8.55 -29.65 -13.58
N ALA A 156 -9.00 -30.47 -14.53
CA ALA A 156 -8.23 -31.63 -14.95
C ALA A 156 -7.00 -31.20 -15.76
N VAL A 157 -5.87 -31.82 -15.46
CA VAL A 157 -4.62 -31.70 -16.24
C VAL A 157 -4.15 -33.08 -16.68
N PHE A 158 -3.21 -33.14 -17.63
CA PHE A 158 -2.78 -34.39 -18.26
C PHE A 158 -2.41 -35.50 -17.25
N ASN A 159 -1.77 -35.14 -16.14
CA ASN A 159 -1.29 -36.07 -15.12
C ASN A 159 -2.03 -35.94 -13.77
N GLY A 160 -3.24 -35.39 -13.75
CA GLY A 160 -4.01 -35.26 -12.51
C GLY A 160 -4.96 -34.07 -12.53
N PHE A 161 -4.88 -33.19 -11.53
CA PHE A 161 -5.76 -32.01 -11.44
C PHE A 161 -5.12 -30.86 -10.66
N GLU A 162 -5.62 -29.66 -10.89
CA GLU A 162 -5.24 -28.43 -10.19
C GLU A 162 -6.44 -27.85 -9.44
N VAL A 163 -6.20 -27.37 -8.21
CA VAL A 163 -7.21 -26.76 -7.35
C VAL A 163 -6.69 -25.43 -6.82
N PRO A 164 -7.32 -24.30 -7.13
CA PRO A 164 -6.97 -23.04 -6.52
C PRO A 164 -7.46 -23.00 -5.07
N LEU A 165 -6.58 -22.60 -4.17
CA LEU A 165 -6.86 -22.47 -2.74
C LEU A 165 -6.72 -21.00 -2.33
N ARG A 166 -7.62 -20.54 -1.45
CA ARG A 166 -7.60 -19.20 -0.85
C ARG A 166 -7.37 -19.31 0.65
N ARG A 167 -6.47 -18.48 1.17
CA ARG A 167 -6.18 -18.41 2.60
C ARG A 167 -7.43 -17.97 3.37
N ILE A 168 -7.68 -18.62 4.51
CA ILE A 168 -8.66 -18.14 5.47
C ILE A 168 -8.14 -16.84 6.09
N ALA A 169 -9.02 -15.87 6.35
CA ALA A 169 -8.67 -14.55 6.89
C ALA A 169 -8.27 -14.58 8.39
N ALA A 170 -7.38 -15.51 8.77
CA ALA A 170 -6.77 -15.59 10.08
C ALA A 170 -5.55 -14.65 10.19
N PRO A 171 -5.17 -14.19 11.39
CA PRO A 171 -3.95 -13.43 11.62
C PRO A 171 -2.70 -14.10 11.05
N SER A 172 -1.71 -13.29 10.69
CA SER A 172 -0.38 -13.77 10.33
C SER A 172 0.42 -14.10 11.59
N ARG A 173 1.23 -15.17 11.56
CA ARG A 173 2.14 -15.53 12.66
C ARG A 173 3.59 -15.17 12.36
N TYR A 174 4.03 -15.41 11.13
CA TYR A 174 5.40 -15.21 10.69
C TYR A 174 5.55 -14.17 9.56
N GLY A 175 4.46 -13.53 9.14
CA GLY A 175 4.46 -12.58 8.03
C GLY A 175 4.33 -13.25 6.66
N ASP A 176 4.27 -12.42 5.61
CA ASP A 176 4.35 -12.81 4.20
C ASP A 176 3.41 -13.96 3.77
N ASP A 177 2.20 -13.97 4.33
CA ASP A 177 1.18 -14.95 4.01
C ASP A 177 0.72 -14.85 2.55
N MET A 178 0.86 -15.95 1.79
CA MET A 178 0.30 -16.07 0.46
C MET A 178 -1.23 -16.16 0.52
N GLN A 179 -1.93 -15.24 -0.16
CA GLN A 179 -3.40 -15.23 -0.12
C GLN A 179 -4.02 -16.29 -1.03
N PHE A 180 -3.32 -16.66 -2.10
CA PHE A 180 -3.76 -17.62 -3.11
C PHE A 180 -2.61 -18.57 -3.41
N VAL A 181 -2.90 -19.87 -3.44
CA VAL A 181 -1.96 -20.91 -3.84
C VAL A 181 -2.68 -21.89 -4.77
N ASN A 182 -1.96 -22.47 -5.74
CA ASN A 182 -2.51 -23.50 -6.62
C ASN A 182 -1.97 -24.86 -6.20
N MET A 183 -2.86 -25.77 -5.80
CA MET A 183 -2.52 -27.14 -5.45
C MET A 183 -2.60 -28.00 -6.70
N LYS A 184 -1.47 -28.56 -7.14
CA LYS A 184 -1.39 -29.53 -8.23
C LYS A 184 -1.25 -30.93 -7.66
N ILE A 185 -2.12 -31.83 -8.09
CA ILE A 185 -2.09 -33.24 -7.74
C ILE A 185 -1.65 -34.01 -8.98
N GLU A 186 -0.61 -34.81 -8.84
CA GLU A 186 -0.09 -35.65 -9.92
C GLU A 186 -0.26 -37.13 -9.56
N THR A 187 -0.87 -37.89 -10.45
CA THR A 187 -0.95 -39.35 -10.35
C THR A 187 0.24 -39.96 -11.05
N GLN A 188 1.28 -40.29 -10.28
CA GLN A 188 2.50 -40.93 -10.78
C GLN A 188 2.46 -42.45 -10.57
N THR A 189 3.05 -43.20 -11.49
CA THR A 189 3.19 -44.67 -11.46
C THR A 189 4.59 -45.08 -11.84
#